data_AF-A0A7C3T3Q5-F1
#
_entry.id   AF-A0A7C3T3Q5-F1
#
_cell.length_a   1.000
_cell.length_b   1.000
_cell.length_c   1.000
_cell.angle_alpha   90.00
_cell.angle_beta   90.00
_cell.angle_gamma   90.00
#
_symmetry.space_group_name_H-M   'P 1'
#
loop_
_entity.id
_entity.type
_entity.pdbx_description
1 polymer ?
#
loop_
_entity_poly.entity_id
_entity_poly.type
_entity_poly.pdbx_seq_one_letter_code
_entity_poly.pdbx_strand_id
1 'polypeptide(L)'
;MKVLFQGREYQVEGETTVESFLESLGALSGDEVLAVSLDGKALDLTAPLADGELRLITWEEPEGKDIYRHTASHVMAHAVCELYPGTKLAVGPAISDGFYYDFDLPVSLSPEDLEKIEERMRDIVRRDLPLRREVWDREEAMAWFRDHGQDYKVELLQDMDEPRVTIYRQGDFLDLCRGPHLVSTGKLRNFKLLNLAGAYWRGDETRPMLQRIYGTAFLREEELQDYLHFLEEAERRDHRRLGRELDLFSFHDEAGPGVVFYHPKGAVLRGIIEDYLKEEHRRRGYQMVVTPHLFRGRLWHTSGHMDYYRENMYAFEKDGLEYVVKPMNCPGHVLIYKTRPRSYRELPLKYFELGTVYRYERSGVLHGLMRVRGFTQDDAHIFCSEEQLREQVEECLDFAFSSLRTFGFQDFEVYLSTRPEKAVGSEELWEKATDALRESLEELGISYQVDPGEGVFYGPKIDVKLKDAIGRSWQGPTVQADFNLPERFDLHYTGPDNRLHRPVMIHRVVLAGIERFYGVLIEHYAGEF
;
A
#
# COMPACT_ATOMS: atom_id res chain seq x y z
N MET A 1 -19.82 -29.12 26.37
CA MET A 1 -19.56 -28.22 25.23
C MET A 1 -19.61 -29.03 23.95
N LYS A 2 -20.14 -28.46 22.87
CA LYS A 2 -20.21 -29.06 21.53
C LYS A 2 -19.22 -28.35 20.62
N VAL A 3 -18.21 -29.07 20.17
CA VAL A 3 -17.16 -28.53 19.30
C VAL A 3 -17.19 -29.25 17.97
N LEU A 4 -17.29 -28.49 16.89
CA LEU A 4 -17.13 -29.01 15.54
C LEU A 4 -15.66 -28.86 15.15
N PHE A 5 -14.97 -29.97 14.94
CA PHE A 5 -13.56 -29.97 14.53
C PHE A 5 -13.37 -30.93 13.36
N GLN A 6 -12.81 -30.44 12.24
CA GLN A 6 -12.59 -31.21 11.02
C GLN A 6 -13.85 -31.97 10.53
N GLY A 7 -15.02 -31.33 10.62
CA GLY A 7 -16.30 -31.91 10.19
C GLY A 7 -16.87 -32.98 11.12
N ARG A 8 -16.32 -33.16 12.33
CA ARG A 8 -16.83 -34.08 13.36
C ARG A 8 -17.28 -33.31 14.59
N GLU A 9 -18.44 -33.66 15.13
CA GLU A 9 -18.96 -33.10 16.39
C GLU A 9 -18.37 -33.88 17.57
N TYR A 10 -17.74 -33.16 18.50
CA TYR A 10 -17.20 -33.68 19.74
C TYR A 10 -18.00 -33.12 20.92
N GLN A 11 -18.39 -34.02 21.83
CA GLN A 11 -19.00 -33.64 23.09
C GLN A 11 -17.94 -33.68 24.19
N VAL A 12 -17.62 -32.52 24.72
CA VAL A 12 -16.56 -32.34 25.73
C VAL A 12 -17.20 -32.01 27.07
N GLU A 13 -16.88 -32.78 28.11
CA GLU A 13 -17.39 -32.60 29.47
C GLU A 13 -16.32 -31.94 30.37
N GLY A 14 -16.74 -30.98 31.21
CA GLY A 14 -15.86 -30.25 32.13
C GLY A 14 -15.21 -29.00 31.53
N GLU A 15 -14.50 -28.25 32.38
CA GLU A 15 -13.66 -27.12 31.95
C GLU A 15 -12.36 -27.68 31.35
N THR A 16 -12.19 -27.52 30.04
CA THR A 16 -10.95 -27.86 29.33
C THR A 16 -10.45 -26.68 28.51
N THR A 17 -9.16 -26.64 28.23
CA THR A 17 -8.56 -25.67 27.31
C THR A 17 -8.57 -26.20 25.88
N VAL A 18 -8.42 -25.30 24.90
CA VAL A 18 -8.22 -25.69 23.50
C VAL A 18 -7.04 -26.66 23.35
N GLU A 19 -5.91 -26.37 24.00
CA GLU A 19 -4.69 -27.19 23.95
C GLU A 19 -4.98 -28.64 24.38
N SER A 20 -5.42 -28.84 25.63
CA SER A 20 -5.76 -30.18 26.15
C SER A 20 -6.77 -30.94 25.27
N PHE A 21 -7.77 -30.26 24.70
CA PHE A 21 -8.69 -30.88 23.75
C PHE A 21 -7.98 -31.38 22.49
N LEU A 22 -7.15 -30.54 21.87
CA LEU A 22 -6.39 -30.91 20.68
C LEU A 22 -5.34 -31.99 20.97
N GLU A 23 -4.71 -31.97 22.15
CA GLU A 23 -3.79 -33.02 22.61
C GLU A 23 -4.50 -34.37 22.70
N SER A 24 -5.72 -34.40 23.25
CA SER A 24 -6.52 -35.62 23.38
C SER A 24 -6.86 -36.25 22.02
N LEU A 25 -6.89 -35.44 20.95
CA LEU A 25 -7.13 -35.87 19.59
C LEU A 25 -5.84 -36.19 18.81
N GLY A 26 -4.65 -35.95 19.40
CA GLY A 26 -3.38 -36.02 18.69
C GLY A 26 -3.25 -34.98 17.57
N ALA A 27 -4.01 -33.89 17.66
CA ALA A 27 -4.10 -32.84 16.63
C ALA A 27 -3.09 -31.70 16.83
N LEU A 28 -2.34 -31.70 17.93
CA LEU A 28 -1.20 -30.82 18.15
C LEU A 28 0.07 -31.46 17.59
N SER A 29 0.43 -31.11 16.35
CA SER A 29 1.68 -31.52 15.71
C SER A 29 2.81 -30.54 16.04
N GLY A 30 3.45 -30.70 17.19
CA GLY A 30 4.65 -29.94 17.55
C GLY A 30 4.41 -28.42 17.60
N ASP A 31 5.26 -27.66 16.90
CA ASP A 31 5.22 -26.18 16.85
C ASP A 31 4.42 -25.63 15.65
N GLU A 32 3.71 -26.48 14.91
CA GLU A 32 2.99 -26.08 13.69
C GLU A 32 1.68 -25.33 13.98
N VAL A 33 1.01 -25.67 15.09
CA VAL A 33 -0.23 -25.03 15.50
C VAL A 33 0.12 -23.85 16.42
N LEU A 34 -0.18 -22.64 15.96
CA LEU A 34 0.17 -21.41 16.66
C LEU A 34 -1.01 -20.91 17.52
N ALA A 35 -2.23 -21.10 17.03
CA ALA A 35 -3.48 -20.71 17.68
C ALA A 35 -4.66 -21.50 17.07
N VAL A 36 -5.89 -21.15 17.45
CA VAL A 36 -7.11 -21.66 16.83
C VAL A 36 -8.04 -20.53 16.44
N SER A 37 -8.94 -20.79 15.49
CA SER A 37 -10.11 -19.97 15.23
C SER A 37 -11.35 -20.70 15.75
N LEU A 38 -12.17 -20.03 16.55
CA LEU A 38 -13.48 -20.51 16.98
C LEU A 38 -14.55 -19.61 16.39
N ASP A 39 -15.41 -20.15 15.50
CA ASP A 39 -16.43 -19.39 14.76
C ASP A 39 -15.85 -18.12 14.08
N GLY A 40 -14.65 -18.24 13.52
CA GLY A 40 -13.96 -17.14 12.83
C GLY A 40 -13.18 -16.18 13.73
N LYS A 41 -13.16 -16.38 15.05
CA LYS A 41 -12.38 -15.55 16.00
C LYS A 41 -11.12 -16.27 16.45
N ALA A 42 -9.96 -15.65 16.30
CA ALA A 42 -8.69 -16.20 16.76
C ALA A 42 -8.63 -16.25 18.30
N LEU A 43 -8.16 -17.36 18.85
CA LEU A 43 -8.04 -17.65 20.29
C LEU A 43 -6.72 -18.37 20.59
N ASP A 44 -6.16 -18.10 21.78
CA ASP A 44 -4.96 -18.78 22.27
C ASP A 44 -5.24 -20.27 22.51
N LEU A 45 -4.20 -21.10 22.39
CA LEU A 45 -4.31 -22.53 22.73
C LEU A 45 -4.60 -22.75 24.21
N THR A 46 -4.16 -21.85 25.08
CA THR A 46 -4.44 -21.93 26.52
C THR A 46 -5.81 -21.38 26.91
N ALA A 47 -6.60 -20.85 25.95
CA ALA A 47 -7.93 -20.34 26.24
C ALA A 47 -8.89 -21.48 26.63
N PRO A 48 -9.90 -21.20 27.48
CA PRO A 48 -10.99 -22.14 27.72
C PRO A 48 -11.68 -22.50 26.40
N LEU A 49 -11.94 -23.79 26.20
CA LEU A 49 -12.72 -24.26 25.07
C LEU A 49 -14.17 -23.77 25.23
N ALA A 50 -14.83 -23.47 24.11
CA ALA A 50 -16.23 -23.08 24.06
C ALA A 50 -16.93 -23.74 22.87
N ASP A 51 -18.26 -23.68 22.86
CA ASP A 51 -19.07 -24.22 21.76
C ASP A 51 -18.77 -23.45 20.46
N GLY A 52 -18.67 -24.16 19.34
CA GLY A 52 -18.42 -23.56 18.02
C GLY A 52 -17.63 -24.45 17.07
N GLU A 53 -17.34 -23.92 15.88
CA GLU A 53 -16.46 -24.52 14.89
C GLU A 53 -15.01 -24.13 15.15
N LEU A 54 -14.18 -25.14 15.45
CA LEU A 54 -12.77 -25.00 15.75
C LEU A 54 -11.93 -25.30 14.50
N ARG A 55 -11.04 -24.37 14.15
CA ARG A 55 -10.08 -24.49 13.05
C ARG A 55 -8.67 -24.23 13.59
N LEU A 56 -7.69 -25.01 13.14
CA LEU A 56 -6.29 -24.76 13.47
C LEU A 56 -5.80 -23.52 12.73
N ILE A 57 -4.97 -22.71 13.39
CA ILE A 57 -4.21 -21.63 12.76
C ILE A 57 -2.75 -22.04 12.76
N THR A 58 -2.17 -22.17 11.58
CA THR A 58 -0.78 -22.60 11.37
C THR A 58 0.06 -21.49 10.74
N TRP A 59 1.39 -21.69 10.68
CA TRP A 59 2.32 -20.74 10.04
C TRP A 59 2.03 -20.45 8.56
N GLU A 60 1.43 -21.41 7.84
CA GLU A 60 1.12 -21.26 6.42
C GLU A 60 0.00 -20.23 6.17
N GLU A 61 -0.72 -19.83 7.22
CA GLU A 61 -1.81 -18.86 7.14
C GLU A 61 -1.35 -17.44 7.52
N PRO A 62 -1.91 -16.39 6.89
CA PRO A 62 -1.61 -15.00 7.25
C PRO A 62 -1.80 -14.72 8.74
N GLU A 63 -2.91 -15.20 9.31
CA GLU A 63 -3.24 -15.06 10.73
C GLU A 63 -2.16 -15.68 11.64
N GLY A 64 -1.59 -16.83 11.25
CA GLY A 64 -0.52 -17.47 12.02
C GLY A 64 0.77 -16.67 12.01
N LYS A 65 1.13 -16.09 10.86
CA LYS A 65 2.31 -15.21 10.73
C LYS A 65 2.17 -13.97 11.61
N ASP A 66 0.98 -13.37 11.62
CA ASP A 66 0.68 -12.20 12.46
C ASP A 66 0.81 -12.53 13.95
N ILE A 67 0.27 -13.66 14.40
CA ILE A 67 0.37 -14.11 15.80
C ILE A 67 1.83 -14.34 16.22
N TYR A 68 2.61 -14.98 15.36
CA TYR A 68 4.03 -15.24 15.60
C TYR A 68 4.82 -13.93 15.76
N ARG A 69 4.61 -12.98 14.84
CA ARG A 69 5.28 -11.67 14.84
C ARG A 69 4.79 -10.77 15.97
N HIS A 70 3.51 -10.85 16.33
CA HIS A 70 2.97 -10.13 17.47
C HIS A 70 3.55 -10.63 18.79
N THR A 71 3.77 -11.94 18.91
CA THR A 71 4.52 -12.49 20.04
C THR A 71 5.96 -12.00 20.06
N ALA A 72 6.61 -11.88 18.91
CA ALA A 72 7.95 -11.30 18.81
C ALA A 72 7.99 -9.82 19.26
N SER A 73 6.95 -9.02 18.95
CA SER A 73 6.86 -7.64 19.42
C SER A 73 6.75 -7.54 20.95
N HIS A 74 6.02 -8.46 21.59
CA HIS A 74 5.94 -8.54 23.06
C HIS A 74 7.26 -8.95 23.70
N VAL A 75 7.95 -9.94 23.12
CA VAL A 75 9.29 -10.33 23.59
C VAL A 75 10.28 -9.17 23.46
N MET A 76 10.19 -8.39 22.38
CA MET A 76 10.98 -7.17 22.21
C MET A 76 10.63 -6.12 23.27
N ALA A 77 9.35 -5.86 23.52
CA ALA A 77 8.92 -4.90 24.53
C ALA A 77 9.39 -5.28 25.93
N HIS A 78 9.31 -6.56 26.28
CA HIS A 78 9.86 -7.09 27.52
C HIS A 78 11.38 -6.88 27.59
N ALA A 79 12.12 -7.17 26.52
CA ALA A 79 13.56 -6.95 26.47
C ALA A 79 13.95 -5.48 26.69
N VAL A 80 13.23 -4.56 26.04
CA VAL A 80 13.45 -3.11 26.19
C VAL A 80 13.15 -2.67 27.63
N CYS A 81 12.05 -3.13 28.23
CA CYS A 81 11.73 -2.81 29.63
C CYS A 81 12.77 -3.34 30.64
N GLU A 82 13.35 -4.53 30.41
CA GLU A 82 14.43 -5.05 31.26
C GLU A 82 15.74 -4.26 31.11
N LEU A 83 16.08 -3.81 29.90
CA LEU A 83 17.32 -3.07 29.62
C LEU A 83 17.24 -1.60 30.02
N TYR A 84 16.06 -0.99 29.86
CA TYR A 84 15.82 0.43 30.05
C TYR A 84 14.67 0.66 31.04
N PRO A 85 14.93 0.57 32.36
CA PRO A 85 13.92 0.85 33.38
C PRO A 85 13.29 2.24 33.21
N GLY A 86 11.97 2.33 33.34
CA GLY A 86 11.20 3.56 33.10
C GLY A 86 10.66 3.71 31.68
N THR A 87 10.88 2.71 30.81
CA THR A 87 10.24 2.62 29.49
C THR A 87 8.72 2.71 29.59
N LYS A 88 8.09 3.56 28.77
CA LYS A 88 6.64 3.54 28.57
C LYS A 88 6.30 2.92 27.21
N LEU A 89 5.38 1.97 27.23
CA LEU A 89 4.94 1.20 26.08
C LEU A 89 3.76 1.89 25.42
N ALA A 90 3.88 2.16 24.12
CA ALA A 90 2.78 2.66 23.30
C ALA A 90 2.08 1.51 22.57
N VAL A 91 2.37 1.32 21.28
CA VAL A 91 1.74 0.29 20.42
C VAL A 91 2.79 -0.58 19.74
N GLY A 92 2.48 -1.87 19.58
CA GLY A 92 3.39 -2.82 18.94
C GLY A 92 2.71 -3.91 18.11
N PRO A 93 2.12 -3.55 16.97
CA PRO A 93 1.40 -4.50 16.12
C PRO A 93 2.36 -5.37 15.29
N ALA A 94 1.85 -6.52 14.84
CA ALA A 94 2.40 -7.20 13.68
C ALA A 94 2.10 -6.42 12.39
N ILE A 95 2.97 -6.58 11.40
CA ILE A 95 2.82 -6.04 10.03
C ILE A 95 3.17 -7.14 9.02
N SER A 96 2.90 -6.90 7.73
CA SER A 96 2.98 -7.88 6.64
C SER A 96 4.25 -8.72 6.60
N ASP A 97 5.39 -8.13 6.98
CA ASP A 97 6.72 -8.77 6.90
C ASP A 97 7.49 -8.67 8.21
N GLY A 98 6.81 -8.36 9.32
CA GLY A 98 7.47 -8.22 10.62
C GLY A 98 6.58 -7.63 11.70
N PHE A 99 7.16 -6.78 12.52
CA PHE A 99 6.49 -6.07 13.61
C PHE A 99 7.23 -4.77 13.91
N TYR A 100 6.59 -3.90 14.68
CA TYR A 100 7.30 -2.80 15.34
C TYR A 100 6.77 -2.64 16.76
N TYR A 101 7.46 -1.81 17.54
CA TYR A 101 6.94 -1.31 18.81
C TYR A 101 7.43 0.11 19.05
N ASP A 102 6.52 0.98 19.50
CA ASP A 102 6.78 2.37 19.86
C ASP A 102 7.07 2.51 21.35
N PHE A 103 8.21 3.14 21.67
CA PHE A 103 8.66 3.34 23.04
C PHE A 103 8.87 4.82 23.35
N ASP A 104 8.44 5.24 24.54
CA ASP A 104 8.94 6.45 25.19
C ASP A 104 10.03 6.04 26.17
N LEU A 105 11.26 6.46 25.87
CA LEU A 105 12.47 6.05 26.58
C LEU A 105 13.19 7.29 27.10
N PRO A 106 13.81 7.21 28.29
CA PRO A 106 14.64 8.29 28.80
C PRO A 106 15.95 8.46 28.01
N VAL A 107 16.30 7.49 27.15
CA VAL A 107 17.52 7.47 26.34
C VAL A 107 17.17 7.36 24.86
N SER A 108 17.98 7.98 24.01
CA SER A 108 17.91 7.77 22.57
C SER A 108 18.63 6.48 22.20
N LEU A 109 17.95 5.59 21.48
CA LEU A 109 18.50 4.35 20.96
C LEU A 109 19.39 4.62 19.76
N SER A 110 20.46 3.85 19.68
CA SER A 110 21.38 3.78 18.54
C SER A 110 21.26 2.42 17.85
N PRO A 111 21.74 2.27 16.60
CA PRO A 111 21.79 0.97 15.92
C PRO A 111 22.49 -0.12 16.75
N GLU A 112 23.52 0.23 17.53
CA GLU A 112 24.25 -0.68 18.42
C GLU A 112 23.38 -1.19 19.58
N ASP A 113 22.34 -0.44 19.97
CA ASP A 113 21.41 -0.89 21.01
C ASP A 113 20.46 -1.98 20.50
N LEU A 114 20.23 -2.07 19.18
CA LEU A 114 19.44 -3.16 18.59
C LEU A 114 20.10 -4.52 18.87
N GLU A 115 21.42 -4.61 18.80
CA GLU A 115 22.14 -5.85 19.08
C GLU A 115 21.95 -6.30 20.55
N LYS A 116 22.00 -5.34 21.48
CA LYS A 116 21.78 -5.60 22.92
C LYS A 116 20.34 -6.03 23.21
N ILE A 117 19.37 -5.36 22.58
CA ILE A 117 17.95 -5.72 22.72
C ILE A 117 17.71 -7.11 22.13
N GLU A 118 18.28 -7.42 20.97
CA GLU A 118 18.14 -8.73 20.33
C GLU A 118 18.78 -9.85 21.18
N GLU A 119 19.96 -9.62 21.78
CA GLU A 119 20.56 -10.55 22.75
C GLU A 119 19.64 -10.77 23.96
N ARG A 120 19.05 -9.70 24.50
CA ARG A 120 18.10 -9.79 25.61
C ARG A 120 16.81 -10.51 25.23
N MET A 121 16.30 -10.33 24.00
CA MET A 121 15.18 -11.10 23.47
C MET A 121 15.52 -12.60 23.44
N ARG A 122 16.74 -12.97 23.00
CA ARG A 122 17.20 -14.37 23.02
C ARG A 122 17.28 -14.94 24.44
N ASP A 123 17.67 -14.13 25.43
CA ASP A 123 17.63 -14.54 26.84
C ASP A 123 16.20 -14.81 27.32
N ILE A 124 15.24 -13.96 26.95
CA ILE A 124 13.81 -14.15 27.28
C ILE A 124 13.24 -15.41 26.62
N VAL A 125 13.57 -15.66 25.36
CA VAL A 125 13.19 -16.89 24.66
C VAL A 125 13.76 -18.12 25.36
N ARG A 126 15.05 -18.08 25.75
CA ARG A 126 15.71 -19.17 26.50
C ARG A 126 15.07 -19.45 27.87
N ARG A 127 14.44 -18.45 28.49
CA ARG A 127 13.68 -18.61 29.74
C ARG A 127 12.35 -19.35 29.57
N ASP A 128 11.85 -19.48 28.34
CA ASP A 128 10.60 -20.17 27.99
C ASP A 128 9.43 -19.78 28.90
N LEU A 129 9.19 -18.48 29.04
CA LEU A 129 8.17 -17.95 29.93
C LEU A 129 6.78 -18.22 29.34
N PRO A 130 5.81 -18.71 30.14
CA PRO A 130 4.44 -18.89 29.67
C PRO A 130 3.80 -17.53 29.37
N LEU A 131 3.11 -17.44 28.24
CA LEU A 131 2.33 -16.27 27.83
C LEU A 131 0.88 -16.47 28.30
N ARG A 132 0.51 -15.78 29.39
CA ARG A 132 -0.79 -15.98 30.03
C ARG A 132 -1.72 -14.82 29.72
N ARG A 133 -2.84 -15.13 29.09
CA ARG A 133 -3.95 -14.19 28.90
C ARG A 133 -4.76 -14.07 30.19
N GLU A 134 -4.86 -12.85 30.69
CA GLU A 134 -5.66 -12.49 31.87
C GLU A 134 -6.78 -11.54 31.44
N VAL A 135 -7.96 -11.66 32.05
CA VAL A 135 -9.12 -10.79 31.76
C VAL A 135 -9.42 -9.94 32.99
N TRP A 136 -9.09 -8.66 32.91
CA TRP A 136 -9.21 -7.72 34.00
C TRP A 136 -10.39 -6.78 33.78
N ASP A 137 -10.92 -6.21 34.86
CA ASP A 137 -11.81 -5.06 34.73
C ASP A 137 -11.01 -3.85 34.22
N ARG A 138 -11.61 -3.09 33.28
CA ARG A 138 -10.93 -1.98 32.60
C ARG A 138 -10.39 -0.94 33.59
N GLU A 139 -11.16 -0.63 34.63
CA GLU A 139 -10.78 0.33 35.66
C GLU A 139 -9.59 -0.17 36.51
N GLU A 140 -9.53 -1.48 36.79
CA GLU A 140 -8.41 -2.10 37.52
C GLU A 140 -7.14 -2.10 36.68
N ALA A 141 -7.25 -2.47 35.39
CA ALA A 141 -6.13 -2.39 34.45
C ALA A 141 -5.62 -0.94 34.31
N MET A 142 -6.52 0.02 34.21
CA MET A 142 -6.18 1.43 34.10
C MET A 142 -5.48 1.95 35.37
N ALA A 143 -5.93 1.54 36.55
CA ALA A 143 -5.25 1.86 37.82
C ALA A 143 -3.84 1.28 37.84
N TRP A 144 -3.69 -0.01 37.48
CA TRP A 144 -2.40 -0.68 37.46
C TRP A 144 -1.41 0.01 36.50
N PHE A 145 -1.81 0.27 35.24
CA PHE A 145 -0.93 0.93 34.27
C PHE A 145 -0.54 2.34 34.70
N ARG A 146 -1.45 3.09 35.34
CA ARG A 146 -1.16 4.41 35.90
C ARG A 146 -0.11 4.33 37.02
N ASP A 147 -0.27 3.38 37.95
CA ASP A 147 0.67 3.18 39.06
C ASP A 147 2.06 2.74 38.59
N HIS A 148 2.15 2.13 37.40
CA HIS A 148 3.40 1.70 36.76
C HIS A 148 3.91 2.69 35.69
N GLY A 149 3.33 3.90 35.61
CA GLY A 149 3.79 4.98 34.72
C GLY A 149 3.55 4.74 33.22
N GLN A 150 2.63 3.84 32.86
CA GLN A 150 2.30 3.45 31.48
C GLN A 150 1.18 4.34 30.91
N ASP A 151 1.46 5.64 30.78
CA ASP A 151 0.46 6.66 30.41
C ASP A 151 -0.22 6.37 29.05
N TYR A 152 0.54 5.87 28.07
CA TYR A 152 -0.01 5.52 26.75
C TYR A 152 -1.03 4.38 26.82
N LYS A 153 -0.81 3.38 27.70
CA LYS A 153 -1.77 2.29 27.91
C LYS A 153 -3.03 2.78 28.62
N VAL A 154 -2.89 3.73 29.54
CA VAL A 154 -4.03 4.41 30.18
C VAL A 154 -4.87 5.15 29.13
N GLU A 155 -4.24 5.91 28.23
CA GLU A 155 -4.96 6.58 27.13
C GLU A 155 -5.68 5.58 26.22
N LEU A 156 -5.06 4.43 25.90
CA LEU A 156 -5.71 3.38 25.09
C LEU A 156 -6.94 2.79 25.79
N LEU A 157 -6.87 2.58 27.11
CA LEU A 157 -7.99 2.06 27.89
C LEU A 157 -9.15 3.05 27.99
N GLN A 158 -8.87 4.36 28.03
CA GLN A 158 -9.91 5.39 28.09
C GLN A 158 -10.76 5.45 26.81
N ASP A 159 -10.19 5.05 25.68
CA ASP A 159 -10.85 5.00 24.38
C ASP A 159 -11.62 3.71 24.12
N MET A 160 -11.45 2.69 24.98
CA MET A 160 -12.17 1.42 24.86
C MET A 160 -13.52 1.51 25.55
N ASP A 161 -14.58 1.06 24.89
CA ASP A 161 -15.92 0.98 25.48
C ASP A 161 -16.13 -0.32 26.29
N GLU A 162 -15.26 -1.31 26.12
CA GLU A 162 -15.43 -2.62 26.75
C GLU A 162 -15.13 -2.58 28.26
N PRO A 163 -16.02 -3.11 29.12
CA PRO A 163 -15.82 -3.08 30.58
C PRO A 163 -14.70 -4.02 31.05
N ARG A 164 -14.35 -5.02 30.23
CA ARG A 164 -13.28 -5.97 30.51
C ARG A 164 -12.26 -5.96 29.37
N VAL A 165 -10.99 -5.99 29.75
CA VAL A 165 -9.86 -5.95 28.84
C VAL A 165 -8.96 -7.14 29.05
N THR A 166 -8.09 -7.37 28.08
CA THR A 166 -7.16 -8.51 28.07
C THR A 166 -5.75 -8.01 28.30
N ILE A 167 -5.07 -8.65 29.24
CA ILE A 167 -3.70 -8.36 29.64
C ILE A 167 -2.89 -9.63 29.42
N TYR A 168 -1.75 -9.50 28.76
CA TYR A 168 -0.83 -10.62 28.58
C TYR A 168 0.31 -10.52 29.58
N ARG A 169 0.49 -11.59 30.35
CA ARG A 169 1.60 -11.76 31.29
C ARG A 169 2.67 -12.66 30.72
N GLN A 170 3.91 -12.20 30.81
CA GLN A 170 5.12 -12.94 30.43
C GLN A 170 6.16 -12.83 31.55
N GLY A 171 6.06 -13.70 32.55
CA GLY A 171 6.80 -13.51 33.81
C GLY A 171 6.30 -12.28 34.55
N ASP A 172 7.19 -11.32 34.81
CA ASP A 172 6.86 -10.07 35.49
C ASP A 172 6.38 -8.96 34.53
N PHE A 173 6.55 -9.16 33.22
CA PHE A 173 6.09 -8.24 32.19
C PHE A 173 4.58 -8.37 31.95
N LEU A 174 3.89 -7.23 31.88
CA LEU A 174 2.48 -7.12 31.52
C LEU A 174 2.30 -6.16 30.36
N ASP A 175 1.45 -6.53 29.40
CA ASP A 175 1.05 -5.65 28.31
C ASP A 175 -0.46 -5.72 28.03
N LEU A 176 -1.02 -4.58 27.62
CA LEU A 176 -2.41 -4.47 27.18
C LEU A 176 -2.49 -4.95 25.72
N CYS A 177 -3.11 -6.10 25.52
CA CYS A 177 -3.17 -6.73 24.22
C CYS A 177 -4.38 -7.67 24.10
N ARG A 178 -5.03 -7.66 22.93
CA ARG A 178 -6.16 -8.55 22.62
C ARG A 178 -5.73 -9.99 22.33
N GLY A 179 -4.51 -10.18 21.82
CA GLY A 179 -3.99 -11.44 21.35
C GLY A 179 -4.61 -11.93 20.03
N PRO A 180 -4.44 -13.22 19.71
CA PRO A 180 -3.78 -14.25 20.50
C PRO A 180 -2.23 -14.20 20.41
N HIS A 181 -1.57 -14.96 21.28
CA HIS A 181 -0.12 -15.15 21.31
C HIS A 181 0.27 -16.64 21.26
N LEU A 182 1.55 -16.91 21.03
CA LEU A 182 2.10 -18.26 21.23
C LEU A 182 1.97 -18.68 22.70
N VAL A 183 2.03 -19.99 22.97
CA VAL A 183 1.88 -20.53 24.34
C VAL A 183 3.01 -20.12 25.30
N SER A 184 4.22 -19.90 24.77
CA SER A 184 5.38 -19.49 25.56
C SER A 184 6.39 -18.72 24.71
N THR A 185 7.30 -18.00 25.36
CA THR A 185 8.37 -17.27 24.67
C THR A 185 9.34 -18.21 23.97
N GLY A 186 9.51 -19.44 24.45
CA GLY A 186 10.41 -20.43 23.84
C GLY A 186 9.96 -20.92 22.47
N LYS A 187 8.69 -20.69 22.10
CA LYS A 187 8.17 -21.00 20.75
C LYS A 187 8.60 -19.98 19.69
N LEU A 188 9.00 -18.78 20.11
CA LEU A 188 9.64 -17.80 19.23
C LEU A 188 11.10 -18.22 19.01
N ARG A 189 11.51 -18.46 17.76
CA ARG A 189 12.82 -19.02 17.43
C ARG A 189 13.68 -18.04 16.65
N ASN A 190 13.21 -17.61 15.48
CA ASN A 190 14.02 -16.85 14.53
C ASN A 190 13.44 -15.45 14.40
N PHE A 191 14.23 -14.45 14.77
CA PHE A 191 13.86 -13.04 14.68
C PHE A 191 15.10 -12.17 14.47
N LYS A 192 14.89 -10.99 13.88
CA LYS A 192 15.91 -9.98 13.65
C LYS A 192 15.34 -8.59 13.88
N LEU A 193 16.05 -7.74 14.63
CA LEU A 193 15.75 -6.31 14.67
C LEU A 193 16.39 -5.61 13.47
N LEU A 194 15.63 -4.77 12.79
CA LEU A 194 15.99 -4.21 11.48
C LEU A 194 16.50 -2.78 11.57
N ASN A 195 15.67 -1.85 12.06
CA ASN A 195 16.02 -0.43 12.13
C ASN A 195 15.22 0.32 13.20
N LEU A 196 15.62 1.57 13.40
CA LEU A 196 14.98 2.54 14.28
C LEU A 196 14.28 3.62 13.45
N ALA A 197 13.13 4.09 13.90
CA ALA A 197 12.44 5.24 13.34
C ALA A 197 11.84 6.14 14.45
N GLY A 198 11.50 7.38 14.10
CA GLY A 198 10.67 8.24 14.95
C GLY A 198 9.20 8.07 14.61
N ALA A 199 8.34 8.03 15.63
CA ALA A 199 6.88 8.03 15.46
C ALA A 199 6.24 9.02 16.41
N TYR A 200 5.16 9.68 15.99
CA TYR A 200 4.36 10.52 16.87
C TYR A 200 3.17 9.74 17.40
N TRP A 201 2.86 9.90 18.68
CA TRP A 201 1.68 9.27 19.28
C TRP A 201 0.42 9.67 18.51
N ARG A 202 -0.32 8.68 17.98
CA ARG A 202 -1.49 8.86 17.10
C ARG A 202 -1.24 9.69 15.83
N GLY A 203 0.02 9.83 15.42
CA GLY A 203 0.41 10.67 14.30
C GLY A 203 0.27 12.17 14.57
N ASP A 204 0.13 12.59 15.84
CA ASP A 204 0.04 13.99 16.23
C ASP A 204 1.43 14.56 16.52
N GLU A 205 1.94 15.38 15.61
CA GLU A 205 3.26 16.02 15.68
C GLU A 205 3.44 16.94 16.91
N THR A 206 2.35 17.30 17.61
CA THR A 206 2.40 18.08 18.86
C THR A 206 2.67 17.24 20.10
N ARG A 207 2.55 15.92 19.99
CA ARG A 207 2.81 14.95 21.07
C ARG A 207 4.31 14.58 21.13
N PRO A 208 4.78 13.97 22.24
CA PRO A 208 6.14 13.46 22.33
C PRO A 208 6.48 12.50 21.17
N MET A 209 7.68 12.66 20.62
CA MET A 209 8.21 11.76 19.61
C MET A 209 8.69 10.47 20.28
N LEU A 210 8.09 9.36 19.87
CA LEU A 210 8.41 8.00 20.29
C LEU A 210 9.52 7.43 19.42
N GLN A 211 10.23 6.46 19.97
CA GLN A 211 11.25 5.68 19.28
C GLN A 211 10.66 4.34 18.87
N ARG A 212 10.53 4.13 17.57
CA ARG A 212 10.01 2.91 16.97
C ARG A 212 11.14 1.96 16.65
N ILE A 213 11.03 0.72 17.12
CA ILE A 213 11.94 -0.37 16.72
C ILE A 213 11.19 -1.27 15.75
N TYR A 214 11.75 -1.48 14.55
CA TYR A 214 11.26 -2.46 13.59
C TYR A 214 12.00 -3.79 13.75
N GLY A 215 11.28 -4.89 13.62
CA GLY A 215 11.83 -6.24 13.61
C GLY A 215 11.03 -7.17 12.71
N THR A 216 11.58 -8.35 12.47
CA THR A 216 10.90 -9.43 11.75
C THR A 216 11.10 -10.76 12.48
N ALA A 217 10.20 -11.71 12.24
CA ALA A 217 10.24 -13.03 12.84
C ALA A 217 9.62 -14.07 11.91
N PHE A 218 10.26 -15.25 11.85
CA PHE A 218 9.87 -16.38 11.01
C PHE A 218 9.92 -17.69 11.79
N LEU A 219 9.00 -18.61 11.48
CA LEU A 219 8.97 -19.93 12.11
C LEU A 219 10.23 -20.75 11.75
N ARG A 220 10.72 -20.63 10.51
CA ARG A 220 11.89 -21.34 10.00
C ARG A 220 13.07 -20.37 9.82
N GLU A 221 14.28 -20.85 10.09
CA GLU A 221 15.52 -20.05 9.95
C GLU A 221 15.80 -19.70 8.49
N GLU A 222 15.55 -20.64 7.57
CA GLU A 222 15.74 -20.43 6.12
C GLU A 222 14.90 -19.24 5.61
N GLU A 223 13.63 -19.14 6.03
CA GLU A 223 12.74 -18.03 5.65
C GLU A 223 13.24 -16.68 6.18
N LEU A 224 13.82 -16.66 7.39
CA LEU A 224 14.44 -15.45 7.94
C LEU A 224 15.66 -15.05 7.10
N GLN A 225 16.55 -15.98 6.77
CA GLN A 225 17.73 -15.69 5.97
C GLN A 225 17.38 -15.23 4.56
N ASP A 226 16.39 -15.86 3.92
CA ASP A 226 15.88 -15.45 2.61
C ASP A 226 15.33 -14.00 2.67
N TYR A 227 14.59 -13.66 3.71
CA TYR A 227 14.07 -12.30 3.90
C TYR A 227 15.18 -11.27 4.15
N LEU A 228 16.18 -11.61 4.97
CA LEU A 228 17.32 -10.71 5.21
C LEU A 228 18.16 -10.51 3.94
N HIS A 229 18.37 -11.56 3.15
CA HIS A 229 19.03 -11.45 1.86
C HIS A 229 18.23 -10.57 0.88
N PHE A 230 16.89 -10.71 0.87
CA PHE A 230 16.01 -9.83 0.09
C PHE A 230 16.15 -8.36 0.50
N LEU A 231 16.22 -8.06 1.81
CA LEU A 231 16.43 -6.69 2.29
C LEU A 231 17.79 -6.11 1.88
N GLU A 232 18.85 -6.92 1.96
CA GLU A 232 20.19 -6.53 1.49
C GLU A 232 20.21 -6.23 0.00
N GLU A 233 19.58 -7.08 -0.81
CA GLU A 233 19.41 -6.86 -2.25
C GLU A 233 18.58 -5.61 -2.56
N ALA A 234 17.50 -5.37 -1.80
CA ALA A 234 16.67 -4.18 -1.95
C ALA A 234 17.44 -2.89 -1.63
N GLU A 235 18.21 -2.86 -0.53
CA GLU A 235 19.08 -1.74 -0.20
C GLU A 235 20.18 -1.56 -1.26
N ARG A 236 20.71 -2.67 -1.79
CA ARG A 236 21.72 -2.63 -2.85
C ARG A 236 21.21 -1.94 -4.11
N ARG A 237 19.94 -2.15 -4.42
CA ARG A 237 19.24 -1.69 -5.61
C ARG A 237 18.54 -0.34 -5.42
N ASP A 238 18.60 0.25 -4.23
CA ASP A 238 17.90 1.49 -3.94
C ASP A 238 18.31 2.61 -4.90
N HIS A 239 17.35 3.10 -5.69
CA HIS A 239 17.58 4.12 -6.70
C HIS A 239 18.12 5.44 -6.11
N ARG A 240 17.87 5.75 -4.83
CA ARG A 240 18.39 6.95 -4.15
C ARG A 240 19.89 6.81 -3.90
N ARG A 241 20.33 5.61 -3.52
CA ARG A 241 21.74 5.29 -3.32
C ARG A 241 22.47 5.27 -4.67
N LEU A 242 21.97 4.45 -5.60
CA LEU A 242 22.54 4.32 -6.94
C LEU A 242 22.48 5.62 -7.73
N GLY A 243 21.39 6.39 -7.60
CA GLY A 243 21.23 7.69 -8.24
C GLY A 243 22.32 8.69 -7.85
N ARG A 244 22.76 8.67 -6.59
CA ARG A 244 23.90 9.46 -6.09
C ARG A 244 25.23 8.89 -6.55
N GLU A 245 25.44 7.58 -6.42
CA GLU A 245 26.70 6.91 -6.80
C GLU A 245 27.01 7.03 -8.30
N LEU A 246 25.97 7.00 -9.13
CA LEU A 246 26.07 7.07 -10.60
C LEU A 246 25.96 8.49 -11.15
N ASP A 247 25.70 9.50 -10.31
CA ASP A 247 25.52 10.90 -10.71
C ASP A 247 24.33 11.09 -11.69
N LEU A 248 23.16 10.52 -11.34
CA LEU A 248 21.96 10.53 -12.19
C LEU A 248 21.02 11.66 -11.85
N PHE A 249 20.74 11.89 -10.57
CA PHE A 249 19.83 12.92 -10.10
C PHE A 249 20.12 13.32 -8.66
N SER A 250 19.52 14.43 -8.23
CA SER A 250 19.60 14.93 -6.86
C SER A 250 18.29 15.60 -6.41
N PHE A 251 18.20 15.83 -5.10
CA PHE A 251 17.19 16.63 -4.44
C PHE A 251 17.90 17.71 -3.62
N HIS A 252 17.29 18.90 -3.53
CA HIS A 252 17.86 20.05 -2.84
C HIS A 252 16.85 20.66 -1.89
N ASP A 253 17.24 20.86 -0.63
CA ASP A 253 16.38 21.46 0.39
C ASP A 253 15.96 22.90 0.01
N GLU A 254 16.84 23.64 -0.66
CA GLU A 254 16.59 24.99 -1.17
C GLU A 254 15.49 25.04 -2.23
N ALA A 255 15.32 23.96 -3.00
CA ALA A 255 14.27 23.84 -4.00
C ALA A 255 12.94 23.33 -3.42
N GLY A 256 13.00 22.73 -2.24
CA GLY A 256 11.87 22.09 -1.58
C GLY A 256 11.75 20.59 -1.87
N PRO A 257 11.00 19.86 -1.02
CA PRO A 257 10.99 18.42 -1.06
C PRO A 257 10.21 17.88 -2.25
N GLY A 258 10.63 16.72 -2.78
CA GLY A 258 9.93 16.03 -3.88
C GLY A 258 10.08 16.70 -5.25
N VAL A 259 11.12 17.50 -5.45
CA VAL A 259 11.46 18.16 -6.72
C VAL A 259 12.80 17.62 -7.21
N VAL A 260 12.79 16.87 -8.31
CA VAL A 260 13.94 16.13 -8.83
C VAL A 260 14.79 17.01 -9.74
N PHE A 261 16.12 16.94 -9.59
CA PHE A 261 17.09 17.55 -10.50
C PHE A 261 17.85 16.45 -11.24
N TYR A 262 17.66 16.33 -12.55
CA TYR A 262 18.38 15.36 -13.37
C TYR A 262 19.74 15.90 -13.78
N HIS A 263 20.79 15.12 -13.50
CA HIS A 263 22.17 15.42 -13.89
C HIS A 263 22.41 14.97 -15.34
N PRO A 264 23.54 15.32 -15.99
CA PRO A 264 23.74 15.02 -17.41
C PRO A 264 23.52 13.55 -17.79
N LYS A 265 24.03 12.60 -17.01
CA LYS A 265 23.82 11.15 -17.26
C LYS A 265 22.36 10.76 -17.10
N GLY A 266 21.71 11.25 -16.05
CA GLY A 266 20.31 10.91 -15.83
C GLY A 266 19.37 11.56 -16.85
N ALA A 267 19.70 12.76 -17.33
CA ALA A 267 19.00 13.42 -18.41
C ALA A 267 19.09 12.63 -19.73
N VAL A 268 20.24 11.98 -20.01
CA VAL A 268 20.39 11.09 -21.17
C VAL A 268 19.46 9.87 -21.04
N LEU A 269 19.49 9.16 -19.90
CA LEU A 269 18.60 8.01 -19.69
C LEU A 269 17.12 8.41 -19.81
N ARG A 270 16.75 9.54 -19.20
CA ARG A 270 15.39 10.09 -19.30
C ARG A 270 15.02 10.39 -20.76
N GLY A 271 15.93 11.01 -21.52
CA GLY A 271 15.74 11.31 -22.93
C GLY A 271 15.50 10.05 -23.78
N ILE A 272 16.24 8.96 -23.52
CA ILE A 272 16.07 7.67 -24.21
C ILE A 272 14.65 7.12 -23.98
N ILE A 273 14.17 7.14 -22.73
CA ILE A 273 12.81 6.68 -22.38
C ILE A 273 11.76 7.56 -23.08
N GLU A 274 11.91 8.88 -23.01
CA GLU A 274 10.98 9.83 -23.62
C GLU A 274 10.95 9.70 -25.16
N ASP A 275 12.08 9.46 -25.79
CA ASP A 275 12.18 9.32 -27.25
C ASP A 275 11.58 7.99 -27.73
N TYR A 276 11.80 6.89 -26.99
CA TYR A 276 11.09 5.63 -27.21
C TYR A 276 9.57 5.85 -27.17
N LEU A 277 9.09 6.53 -26.12
CA LEU A 277 7.66 6.79 -25.98
C LEU A 277 7.12 7.62 -27.14
N LYS A 278 7.75 8.74 -27.49
CA LYS A 278 7.31 9.59 -28.61
C LYS A 278 7.19 8.80 -29.92
N GLU A 279 8.19 7.96 -30.21
CA GLU A 279 8.23 7.16 -31.42
C GLU A 279 7.14 6.09 -31.44
N GLU A 280 6.96 5.35 -30.36
CA GLU A 280 5.95 4.29 -30.27
C GLU A 280 4.51 4.82 -30.28
N HIS A 281 4.28 6.00 -29.69
CA HIS A 281 3.00 6.72 -29.78
C HIS A 281 2.70 7.14 -31.22
N ARG A 282 3.69 7.73 -31.91
CA ARG A 282 3.55 8.16 -33.31
C ARG A 282 3.22 6.97 -34.23
N ARG A 283 3.85 5.82 -34.02
CA ARG A 283 3.59 4.58 -34.78
C ARG A 283 2.16 4.08 -34.60
N ARG A 284 1.56 4.29 -33.43
CA ARG A 284 0.17 3.90 -33.08
C ARG A 284 -0.88 4.98 -33.36
N GLY A 285 -0.51 6.01 -34.14
CA GLY A 285 -1.44 7.05 -34.57
C GLY A 285 -1.82 8.08 -33.51
N TYR A 286 -1.07 8.16 -32.41
CA TYR A 286 -1.26 9.23 -31.43
C TYR A 286 -0.76 10.57 -31.98
N GLN A 287 -1.51 11.62 -31.69
CA GLN A 287 -1.19 12.99 -32.04
C GLN A 287 -0.60 13.70 -30.83
N MET A 288 0.64 14.13 -30.96
CA MET A 288 1.33 14.87 -29.89
C MET A 288 0.67 16.23 -29.70
N VAL A 289 0.35 16.53 -28.45
CA VAL A 289 -0.15 17.84 -28.00
C VAL A 289 0.69 18.33 -26.83
N VAL A 290 0.66 19.63 -26.56
CA VAL A 290 1.33 20.25 -25.41
C VAL A 290 0.35 21.22 -24.77
N THR A 291 0.15 21.10 -23.46
CA THR A 291 -0.79 21.94 -22.71
C THR A 291 -0.07 22.73 -21.61
N PRO A 292 -0.49 23.98 -21.32
CA PRO A 292 0.09 24.77 -20.23
C PRO A 292 0.04 24.07 -18.87
N HIS A 293 0.94 24.42 -17.96
CA HIS A 293 0.91 23.91 -16.59
C HIS A 293 -0.10 24.63 -15.69
N LEU A 294 -0.62 25.78 -16.10
CA LEU A 294 -1.45 26.65 -15.28
C LEU A 294 -2.82 26.87 -15.93
N PHE A 295 -3.89 26.55 -15.21
CA PHE A 295 -5.27 26.81 -15.64
C PHE A 295 -6.08 27.54 -14.57
N ARG A 296 -7.15 28.22 -14.98
CA ARG A 296 -8.09 28.86 -14.04
C ARG A 296 -8.84 27.82 -13.22
N GLY A 297 -9.09 28.12 -11.94
CA GLY A 297 -9.84 27.30 -10.98
C GLY A 297 -11.17 26.77 -11.53
N ARG A 298 -11.91 27.61 -12.27
CA ARG A 298 -13.17 27.23 -12.93
C ARG A 298 -13.07 25.97 -13.80
N LEU A 299 -11.94 25.76 -14.49
CA LEU A 299 -11.74 24.56 -15.32
C LEU A 299 -11.79 23.29 -14.46
N TRP A 300 -11.19 23.35 -13.28
CA TRP A 300 -11.11 22.23 -12.34
C TRP A 300 -12.44 21.96 -11.65
N HIS A 301 -13.21 23.00 -11.34
CA HIS A 301 -14.61 22.84 -10.91
C HIS A 301 -15.47 22.19 -12.00
N THR A 302 -15.33 22.62 -13.26
CA THR A 302 -16.04 21.98 -14.37
C THR A 302 -15.68 20.51 -14.46
N SER A 303 -14.40 20.15 -14.32
CA SER A 303 -13.96 18.75 -14.36
C SER A 303 -14.29 17.92 -13.12
N GLY A 304 -14.59 18.54 -11.98
CA GLY A 304 -14.79 17.87 -10.68
C GLY A 304 -13.54 17.67 -9.84
N HIS A 305 -12.35 17.87 -10.38
CA HIS A 305 -11.10 17.72 -9.63
C HIS A 305 -11.04 18.64 -8.40
N MET A 306 -11.67 19.82 -8.46
CA MET A 306 -11.71 20.70 -7.31
C MET A 306 -12.61 20.19 -6.16
N ASP A 307 -13.57 19.34 -6.46
CA ASP A 307 -14.51 18.82 -5.46
C ASP A 307 -13.93 17.57 -4.77
N TYR A 308 -13.18 16.75 -5.52
CA TYR A 308 -12.70 15.44 -5.07
C TYR A 308 -11.17 15.34 -4.86
N TYR A 309 -10.39 16.27 -5.39
CA TYR A 309 -8.92 16.21 -5.41
C TYR A 309 -8.23 17.46 -4.87
N ARG A 310 -8.98 18.42 -4.32
CA ARG A 310 -8.49 19.75 -3.88
C ARG A 310 -7.26 19.68 -2.98
N GLU A 311 -7.28 18.75 -2.03
CA GLU A 311 -6.25 18.60 -1.00
C GLU A 311 -4.88 18.28 -1.59
N ASN A 312 -4.86 17.66 -2.77
CA ASN A 312 -3.64 17.27 -3.50
C ASN A 312 -3.27 18.28 -4.61
N MET A 313 -3.87 19.47 -4.63
CA MET A 313 -3.69 20.46 -5.71
C MET A 313 -2.98 21.73 -5.23
N TYR A 314 -1.99 22.17 -5.99
CA TYR A 314 -1.39 23.49 -5.86
C TYR A 314 -2.30 24.54 -6.50
N ALA A 315 -3.12 25.21 -5.70
CA ALA A 315 -3.94 26.33 -6.16
C ALA A 315 -3.64 27.59 -5.36
N PHE A 316 -3.72 28.73 -6.05
CA PHE A 316 -3.42 30.04 -5.50
C PHE A 316 -4.30 31.10 -6.19
N GLU A 317 -4.48 32.23 -5.53
CA GLU A 317 -5.20 33.37 -6.08
C GLU A 317 -4.23 34.42 -6.59
N LYS A 318 -4.52 34.98 -7.77
CA LYS A 318 -3.81 36.14 -8.31
C LYS A 318 -4.79 37.05 -9.04
N ASP A 319 -4.78 38.33 -8.68
CA ASP A 319 -5.64 39.37 -9.28
C ASP A 319 -7.15 39.01 -9.23
N GLY A 320 -7.59 38.42 -8.11
CA GLY A 320 -8.99 37.99 -7.90
C GLY A 320 -9.39 36.75 -8.70
N LEU A 321 -8.43 36.04 -9.31
CA LEU A 321 -8.65 34.82 -10.06
C LEU A 321 -7.94 33.66 -9.38
N GLU A 322 -8.67 32.57 -9.15
CA GLU A 322 -8.07 31.31 -8.73
C GLU A 322 -7.38 30.65 -9.92
N TYR A 323 -6.14 30.22 -9.70
CA TYR A 323 -5.34 29.43 -10.60
C TYR A 323 -4.89 28.14 -9.92
N VAL A 324 -4.69 27.11 -10.73
CA VAL A 324 -4.17 25.83 -10.26
C VAL A 324 -3.08 25.37 -11.21
N VAL A 325 -1.97 24.91 -10.64
CA VAL A 325 -0.95 24.15 -11.35
C VAL A 325 -1.51 22.74 -11.60
N LYS A 326 -1.51 22.27 -12.85
CA LYS A 326 -2.24 21.07 -13.26
C LYS A 326 -1.80 19.82 -12.47
N PRO A 327 -2.72 19.12 -11.76
CA PRO A 327 -2.45 17.80 -11.19
C PRO A 327 -2.60 16.64 -12.18
N MET A 328 -3.25 16.89 -13.32
CA MET A 328 -3.58 15.95 -14.39
C MET A 328 -3.72 16.70 -15.73
N ASN A 329 -3.52 16.02 -16.87
CA ASN A 329 -3.55 16.67 -18.20
C ASN A 329 -4.95 16.69 -18.85
N CYS A 330 -5.89 15.85 -18.37
CA CYS A 330 -7.20 15.61 -18.99
C CYS A 330 -7.96 16.89 -19.40
N PRO A 331 -8.15 17.92 -18.54
CA PRO A 331 -8.87 19.13 -18.94
C PRO A 331 -8.21 19.88 -20.11
N GLY A 332 -6.88 19.87 -20.19
CA GLY A 332 -6.16 20.50 -21.30
C GLY A 332 -6.46 19.80 -22.63
N HIS A 333 -6.45 18.47 -22.66
CA HIS A 333 -6.74 17.67 -23.85
C HIS A 333 -8.20 17.80 -24.27
N VAL A 334 -9.11 17.89 -23.30
CA VAL A 334 -10.53 18.19 -23.52
C VAL A 334 -10.72 19.56 -24.18
N LEU A 335 -10.01 20.60 -23.75
CA LEU A 335 -10.07 21.91 -24.40
C LEU A 335 -9.58 21.87 -25.86
N ILE A 336 -8.56 21.05 -26.17
CA ILE A 336 -8.10 20.83 -27.54
C ILE A 336 -9.15 20.08 -28.36
N TYR A 337 -9.83 19.08 -27.78
CA TYR A 337 -10.94 18.39 -28.44
C TYR A 337 -12.03 19.39 -28.87
N LYS A 338 -12.41 20.31 -27.96
CA LYS A 338 -13.49 21.30 -28.15
C LYS A 338 -13.20 22.42 -29.15
N THR A 339 -11.99 22.56 -29.69
CA THR A 339 -11.65 23.70 -30.57
C THR A 339 -12.47 23.78 -31.85
N ARG A 340 -13.03 22.66 -32.30
CA ARG A 340 -13.89 22.59 -33.48
C ARG A 340 -14.87 21.41 -33.39
N PRO A 341 -15.96 21.41 -34.20
CA PRO A 341 -16.81 20.25 -34.36
C PRO A 341 -16.01 19.01 -34.81
N ARG A 342 -16.45 17.83 -34.35
CA ARG A 342 -15.83 16.53 -34.62
C ARG A 342 -16.81 15.63 -35.37
N SER A 343 -16.33 14.87 -36.34
CA SER A 343 -17.12 13.83 -37.02
C SER A 343 -16.76 12.44 -36.48
N TYR A 344 -17.72 11.51 -36.49
CA TYR A 344 -17.47 10.10 -36.16
C TYR A 344 -16.33 9.47 -36.99
N ARG A 345 -16.06 10.00 -38.20
CA ARG A 345 -14.96 9.55 -39.07
C ARG A 345 -13.57 9.90 -38.56
N GLU A 346 -13.48 10.81 -37.60
CA GLU A 346 -12.22 11.20 -36.96
C GLU A 346 -11.92 10.35 -35.70
N LEU A 347 -12.87 9.51 -35.26
CA LEU A 347 -12.70 8.65 -34.10
C LEU A 347 -12.13 7.28 -34.51
N PRO A 348 -11.22 6.69 -33.73
CA PRO A 348 -10.72 7.17 -32.44
C PRO A 348 -9.69 8.30 -32.60
N LEU A 349 -9.82 9.36 -31.79
CA LEU A 349 -8.89 10.48 -31.75
C LEU A 349 -7.98 10.36 -30.53
N LYS A 350 -6.69 10.15 -30.76
CA LYS A 350 -5.71 9.83 -29.71
C LYS A 350 -4.77 11.00 -29.46
N TYR A 351 -4.89 11.70 -28.35
CA TYR A 351 -3.93 12.73 -27.94
C TYR A 351 -2.90 12.17 -26.97
N PHE A 352 -1.64 12.54 -27.15
CA PHE A 352 -0.52 12.16 -26.29
C PHE A 352 0.28 13.39 -25.87
N GLU A 353 0.66 13.45 -24.60
CA GLU A 353 1.53 14.47 -24.05
C GLU A 353 2.48 13.84 -23.02
N LEU A 354 3.78 14.14 -23.12
CA LEU A 354 4.68 13.99 -21.98
C LEU A 354 4.40 15.11 -20.99
N GLY A 355 3.28 14.98 -20.27
CA GLY A 355 2.66 16.05 -19.52
C GLY A 355 3.19 16.13 -18.10
N THR A 356 3.94 17.21 -17.78
CA THR A 356 4.38 17.47 -16.42
C THR A 356 3.24 18.02 -15.57
N VAL A 357 2.93 17.31 -14.50
CA VAL A 357 1.87 17.61 -13.53
C VAL A 357 2.45 17.78 -12.14
N TYR A 358 1.67 18.41 -11.25
CA TYR A 358 2.09 18.71 -9.89
C TYR A 358 1.01 18.30 -8.89
N ARG A 359 1.39 17.48 -7.91
CA ARG A 359 0.50 16.99 -6.85
C ARG A 359 1.08 17.33 -5.48
N TYR A 360 0.25 17.89 -4.61
CA TYR A 360 0.62 18.20 -3.24
C TYR A 360 0.65 16.91 -2.41
N GLU A 361 1.77 16.21 -2.47
CA GLU A 361 2.04 15.08 -1.57
C GLU A 361 2.58 15.60 -0.23
N ARG A 362 2.11 15.04 0.88
CA ARG A 362 2.64 15.36 2.22
C ARG A 362 4.14 15.05 2.26
N SER A 363 4.93 15.87 2.94
CA SER A 363 6.39 15.70 3.00
C SER A 363 6.81 14.31 3.51
N GLY A 364 6.11 13.80 4.53
CA GLY A 364 6.39 12.49 5.12
C GLY A 364 6.11 11.28 4.23
N VAL A 365 5.44 11.44 3.08
CA VAL A 365 5.18 10.33 2.14
C VAL A 365 6.07 10.39 0.89
N LEU A 366 6.90 11.42 0.75
CA LEU A 366 7.82 11.54 -0.39
C LEU A 366 8.92 10.48 -0.30
N HIS A 367 9.26 9.87 -1.44
CA HIS A 367 10.23 8.79 -1.48
C HIS A 367 10.98 8.78 -2.81
N GLY A 368 12.18 9.35 -2.81
CA GLY A 368 13.06 9.40 -3.98
C GLY A 368 12.30 9.77 -5.25
N LEU A 369 12.45 8.97 -6.31
CA LEU A 369 11.71 9.11 -7.57
C LEU A 369 10.34 8.40 -7.57
N MET A 370 10.06 7.53 -6.60
CA MET A 370 8.82 6.74 -6.56
C MET A 370 7.59 7.60 -6.23
N ARG A 371 7.80 8.63 -5.41
CA ARG A 371 6.76 9.57 -4.97
C ARG A 371 7.32 10.98 -4.82
N VAL A 372 7.00 11.82 -5.81
CA VAL A 372 7.48 13.20 -5.99
C VAL A 372 6.30 14.16 -6.18
N ARG A 373 6.53 15.47 -6.03
CA ARG A 373 5.50 16.50 -6.20
C ARG A 373 5.37 16.97 -7.63
N GLY A 374 6.46 17.02 -8.38
CA GLY A 374 6.46 17.33 -9.82
C GLY A 374 6.92 16.10 -10.59
N PHE A 375 6.12 15.65 -11.55
CA PHE A 375 6.44 14.49 -12.38
C PHE A 375 5.81 14.59 -13.75
N THR A 376 6.37 13.85 -14.70
CA THR A 376 5.92 13.78 -16.08
C THR A 376 5.28 12.44 -16.33
N GLN A 377 4.09 12.44 -16.92
CA GLN A 377 3.40 11.21 -17.32
C GLN A 377 3.49 11.06 -18.83
N ASP A 378 3.57 9.82 -19.30
CA ASP A 378 3.37 9.48 -20.72
C ASP A 378 1.87 9.42 -21.05
N ASP A 379 1.18 10.50 -20.70
CA ASP A 379 -0.27 10.59 -20.58
C ASP A 379 -0.93 10.70 -21.95
N ALA A 380 -2.00 9.93 -22.13
CA ALA A 380 -2.78 9.96 -23.35
C ALA A 380 -4.28 9.92 -23.06
N HIS A 381 -5.02 10.68 -23.86
CA HIS A 381 -6.48 10.73 -23.83
C HIS A 381 -7.02 10.35 -25.21
N ILE A 382 -7.76 9.25 -25.26
CA ILE A 382 -8.38 8.73 -26.48
C ILE A 382 -9.87 9.06 -26.43
N PHE A 383 -10.36 9.79 -27.43
CA PHE A 383 -11.78 10.04 -27.62
C PHE A 383 -12.29 9.05 -28.67
N CYS A 384 -13.22 8.18 -28.29
CA CYS A 384 -13.78 7.16 -29.16
C CYS A 384 -15.30 7.08 -29.02
N SER A 385 -15.97 6.40 -29.96
CA SER A 385 -17.36 6.00 -29.73
C SER A 385 -17.44 4.90 -28.67
N GLU A 386 -18.62 4.66 -28.12
CA GLU A 386 -18.85 3.53 -27.21
C GLU A 386 -18.54 2.17 -27.87
N GLU A 387 -18.88 2.04 -29.16
CA GLU A 387 -18.60 0.84 -29.96
C GLU A 387 -17.10 0.56 -30.13
N GLN A 388 -16.29 1.62 -30.12
CA GLN A 388 -14.83 1.55 -30.25
C GLN A 388 -14.10 1.34 -28.92
N LEU A 389 -14.78 1.52 -27.77
CA LEU A 389 -14.15 1.52 -26.45
C LEU A 389 -13.32 0.26 -26.21
N ARG A 390 -13.89 -0.91 -26.49
CA ARG A 390 -13.24 -2.20 -26.30
C ARG A 390 -11.96 -2.34 -27.11
N GLU A 391 -12.02 -2.09 -28.43
CA GLU A 391 -10.85 -2.16 -29.32
C GLU A 391 -9.74 -1.22 -28.83
N GLN A 392 -10.11 -0.03 -28.35
CA GLN A 392 -9.15 0.94 -27.84
C GLN A 392 -8.54 0.53 -26.49
N VAL A 393 -9.28 -0.13 -25.61
CA VAL A 393 -8.73 -0.70 -24.36
C VAL A 393 -7.73 -1.81 -24.69
N GLU A 394 -8.08 -2.72 -25.61
CA GLU A 394 -7.18 -3.78 -26.07
C GLU A 394 -5.87 -3.21 -26.63
N GLU A 395 -5.93 -2.22 -27.52
CA GLU A 395 -4.74 -1.58 -28.08
C GLU A 395 -3.87 -0.90 -27.01
N CYS A 396 -4.49 -0.33 -25.98
CA CYS A 396 -3.77 0.26 -24.85
C CYS A 396 -3.05 -0.79 -24.01
N LEU A 397 -3.70 -1.92 -23.73
CA LEU A 397 -3.10 -3.01 -22.95
C LEU A 397 -1.96 -3.68 -23.71
N ASP A 398 -2.12 -3.95 -25.01
CA ASP A 398 -1.05 -4.48 -25.85
C ASP A 398 0.17 -3.52 -25.87
N PHE A 399 -0.08 -2.21 -26.00
CA PHE A 399 0.99 -1.23 -25.96
C PHE A 399 1.69 -1.16 -24.59
N ALA A 400 0.92 -1.23 -23.50
CA ALA A 400 1.45 -1.28 -22.15
C ALA A 400 2.37 -2.51 -21.96
N PHE A 401 1.87 -3.71 -22.28
CA PHE A 401 2.61 -4.95 -22.08
C PHE A 401 3.83 -5.07 -23.01
N SER A 402 3.72 -4.67 -24.28
CA SER A 402 4.86 -4.66 -25.19
C SER A 402 5.96 -3.69 -24.73
N SER A 403 5.59 -2.54 -24.16
CA SER A 403 6.55 -1.61 -23.60
C SER A 403 7.22 -2.14 -22.34
N LEU A 404 6.46 -2.71 -21.39
CA LEU A 404 7.03 -3.35 -20.20
C LEU A 404 8.05 -4.44 -20.58
N ARG A 405 7.69 -5.31 -21.53
CA ARG A 405 8.61 -6.35 -22.04
C ARG A 405 9.86 -5.77 -22.70
N THR A 406 9.71 -4.66 -23.42
CA THR A 406 10.85 -3.97 -24.06
C THR A 406 11.86 -3.47 -23.03
N PHE A 407 11.39 -3.03 -21.86
CA PHE A 407 12.25 -2.62 -20.74
C PHE A 407 12.64 -3.77 -19.79
N GLY A 408 12.43 -5.03 -20.19
CA GLY A 408 12.89 -6.20 -19.44
C GLY A 408 11.92 -6.76 -18.40
N PHE A 409 10.74 -6.16 -18.20
CA PHE A 409 9.74 -6.65 -17.24
C PHE A 409 8.92 -7.80 -17.86
N GLN A 410 9.11 -9.01 -17.34
CA GLN A 410 8.39 -10.21 -17.80
C GLN A 410 7.16 -10.51 -16.93
N ASP A 411 7.23 -10.20 -15.64
CA ASP A 411 6.19 -10.51 -14.66
C ASP A 411 5.41 -9.26 -14.26
N PHE A 412 4.10 -9.29 -14.48
CA PHE A 412 3.19 -8.25 -14.02
C PHE A 412 1.82 -8.83 -13.69
N GLU A 413 1.16 -8.19 -12.73
CA GLU A 413 -0.17 -8.55 -12.24
C GLU A 413 -1.17 -7.49 -12.70
N VAL A 414 -2.35 -7.94 -13.13
CA VAL A 414 -3.40 -7.07 -13.64
C VAL A 414 -4.53 -7.00 -12.61
N TYR A 415 -4.99 -5.78 -12.34
CA TYR A 415 -6.05 -5.49 -11.39
C TYR A 415 -7.18 -4.72 -12.08
N LEU A 416 -8.42 -5.12 -11.83
CA LEU A 416 -9.61 -4.37 -12.18
C LEU A 416 -10.08 -3.57 -10.96
N SER A 417 -9.74 -2.29 -10.95
CA SER A 417 -10.03 -1.38 -9.85
C SER A 417 -11.41 -0.76 -10.01
N THR A 418 -12.32 -1.04 -9.07
CA THR A 418 -13.75 -0.69 -9.17
C THR A 418 -14.11 0.55 -8.34
N ARG A 419 -15.40 0.92 -8.37
CA ARG A 419 -15.92 2.19 -7.84
C ARG A 419 -15.48 2.48 -6.39
N PRO A 420 -14.83 3.63 -6.11
CA PRO A 420 -14.51 4.08 -4.76
C PRO A 420 -15.74 4.64 -4.03
N GLU A 421 -15.64 4.82 -2.71
CA GLU A 421 -16.68 5.49 -1.91
C GLU A 421 -16.98 6.92 -2.40
N LYS A 422 -15.92 7.67 -2.75
CA LYS A 422 -16.01 9.02 -3.31
C LYS A 422 -15.92 8.98 -4.83
N ALA A 423 -17.08 8.93 -5.50
CA ALA A 423 -17.19 8.86 -6.95
C ALA A 423 -18.12 9.94 -7.53
N VAL A 424 -17.87 10.33 -8.79
CA VAL A 424 -18.76 11.15 -9.63
C VAL A 424 -19.48 10.26 -10.66
N GLY A 425 -20.67 10.68 -11.09
CA GLY A 425 -21.48 9.97 -12.09
C GLY A 425 -22.52 9.05 -11.48
N SER A 426 -23.42 8.54 -12.32
CA SER A 426 -24.46 7.58 -11.91
C SER A 426 -23.89 6.17 -11.74
N GLU A 427 -24.57 5.33 -10.96
CA GLU A 427 -24.18 3.93 -10.77
C GLU A 427 -24.20 3.16 -12.10
N GLU A 428 -25.18 3.41 -12.95
CA GLU A 428 -25.30 2.82 -14.29
C GLU A 428 -24.08 3.10 -15.17
N LEU A 429 -23.52 4.32 -15.12
CA LEU A 429 -22.31 4.66 -15.88
C LEU A 429 -21.09 3.91 -15.35
N TRP A 430 -21.01 3.72 -14.03
CA TRP A 430 -19.94 2.98 -13.38
C TRP A 430 -19.99 1.48 -13.69
N GLU A 431 -21.17 0.88 -13.66
CA GLU A 431 -21.38 -0.51 -14.06
C GLU A 431 -20.98 -0.70 -15.52
N LYS A 432 -21.50 0.14 -16.42
CA LYS A 432 -21.15 0.12 -17.84
C LYS A 432 -19.65 0.21 -18.09
N ALA A 433 -18.97 1.15 -17.42
CA ALA A 433 -17.53 1.32 -17.56
C ALA A 433 -16.75 0.12 -17.00
N THR A 434 -17.20 -0.44 -15.89
CA THR A 434 -16.53 -1.58 -15.23
C THR A 434 -16.68 -2.85 -16.07
N ASP A 435 -17.88 -3.08 -16.59
CA ASP A 435 -18.18 -4.24 -17.44
C ASP A 435 -17.42 -4.16 -18.77
N ALA A 436 -17.32 -2.97 -19.38
CA ALA A 436 -16.52 -2.79 -20.59
C ALA A 436 -15.03 -3.16 -20.39
N LEU A 437 -14.45 -2.80 -19.23
CA LEU A 437 -13.07 -3.19 -18.90
C LEU A 437 -12.96 -4.69 -18.58
N ARG A 438 -13.95 -5.24 -17.87
CA ARG A 438 -14.01 -6.67 -17.51
C ARG A 438 -14.07 -7.56 -18.75
N GLU A 439 -15.01 -7.28 -19.65
CA GLU A 439 -15.18 -8.01 -20.91
C GLU A 439 -13.89 -7.97 -21.75
N SER A 440 -13.25 -6.80 -21.82
CA SER A 440 -11.97 -6.64 -22.52
C SER A 440 -10.87 -7.55 -21.94
N LEU A 441 -10.78 -7.68 -20.61
CA LEU A 441 -9.81 -8.58 -19.96
C LEU A 441 -10.12 -10.05 -20.22
N GLU A 442 -11.39 -10.44 -20.12
CA GLU A 442 -11.85 -11.83 -20.29
C GLU A 442 -11.62 -12.34 -21.71
N GLU A 443 -11.90 -11.53 -22.72
CA GLU A 443 -11.74 -11.93 -24.12
C GLU A 443 -10.27 -11.97 -24.56
N LEU A 444 -9.43 -11.14 -23.96
CA LEU A 444 -7.97 -11.21 -24.14
C LEU A 444 -7.33 -12.37 -23.38
N GLY A 445 -8.10 -13.09 -22.56
CA GLY A 445 -7.58 -14.17 -21.72
C GLY A 445 -6.58 -13.70 -20.68
N ILE A 446 -6.67 -12.42 -20.26
CA ILE A 446 -5.77 -11.84 -19.27
C ILE A 446 -6.29 -12.22 -17.88
N SER A 447 -5.45 -12.88 -17.09
CA SER A 447 -5.76 -13.15 -15.68
C SER A 447 -5.69 -11.85 -14.87
N TYR A 448 -6.73 -11.56 -14.09
CA TYR A 448 -6.81 -10.35 -13.28
C TYR A 448 -7.40 -10.61 -11.89
N GLN A 449 -7.13 -9.71 -10.95
CA GLN A 449 -7.78 -9.66 -9.65
C GLN A 449 -8.69 -8.43 -9.58
N VAL A 450 -9.79 -8.50 -8.84
CA VAL A 450 -10.63 -7.32 -8.58
C VAL A 450 -10.07 -6.57 -7.38
N ASP A 451 -9.87 -5.26 -7.54
CA ASP A 451 -9.37 -4.36 -6.48
C ASP A 451 -10.51 -3.40 -6.07
N PRO A 452 -11.39 -3.82 -5.13
CA PRO A 452 -12.61 -3.08 -4.82
C PRO A 452 -12.32 -1.73 -4.19
N GLY A 453 -12.83 -0.66 -4.80
CA GLY A 453 -12.69 0.70 -4.28
C GLY A 453 -11.43 1.46 -4.74
N GLU A 454 -10.55 0.82 -5.51
CA GLU A 454 -9.29 1.44 -5.97
C GLU A 454 -9.42 2.20 -7.31
N GLY A 455 -10.62 2.32 -7.86
CA GLY A 455 -10.92 3.18 -9.00
C GLY A 455 -10.68 4.65 -8.67
N VAL A 456 -10.45 5.49 -9.67
CA VAL A 456 -10.36 6.95 -9.44
C VAL A 456 -11.75 7.57 -9.42
N PHE A 457 -11.90 8.76 -8.85
CA PHE A 457 -13.23 9.35 -8.60
C PHE A 457 -14.14 9.47 -9.84
N TYR A 458 -13.61 9.44 -11.06
CA TYR A 458 -14.37 9.59 -12.32
C TYR A 458 -14.39 8.33 -13.22
N GLY A 459 -13.89 7.18 -12.77
CA GLY A 459 -14.10 5.93 -13.51
C GLY A 459 -13.26 4.74 -13.04
N PRO A 460 -13.64 3.51 -13.44
CA PRO A 460 -12.88 2.30 -13.16
C PRO A 460 -11.64 2.24 -14.05
N LYS A 461 -10.65 1.43 -13.63
CA LYS A 461 -9.40 1.29 -14.36
C LYS A 461 -8.84 -0.12 -14.28
N ILE A 462 -8.09 -0.47 -15.31
CA ILE A 462 -7.19 -1.60 -15.34
C ILE A 462 -5.83 -1.08 -14.89
N ASP A 463 -5.33 -1.59 -13.76
CA ASP A 463 -4.01 -1.28 -13.24
C ASP A 463 -3.06 -2.45 -13.46
N VAL A 464 -1.84 -2.16 -13.90
CA VAL A 464 -0.79 -3.15 -14.10
C VAL A 464 0.30 -2.90 -13.05
N LYS A 465 0.49 -3.86 -12.14
CA LYS A 465 1.59 -3.84 -11.18
C LYS A 465 2.73 -4.70 -11.73
N LEU A 466 3.88 -4.09 -12.00
CA LEU A 466 5.06 -4.80 -12.51
C LEU A 466 5.93 -5.29 -11.36
N LYS A 467 6.55 -6.48 -11.51
CA LYS A 467 7.53 -6.99 -10.54
C LYS A 467 8.94 -6.65 -11.00
N ASP A 468 9.75 -6.13 -10.08
CA ASP A 468 11.16 -5.91 -10.35
C ASP A 468 12.01 -7.20 -10.22
N ALA A 469 13.32 -7.09 -10.43
CA ALA A 469 14.23 -8.24 -10.46
C ALA A 469 14.36 -8.98 -9.11
N ILE A 470 13.85 -8.42 -8.02
CA ILE A 470 13.84 -9.05 -6.70
C ILE A 470 12.42 -9.31 -6.19
N GLY A 471 11.41 -9.20 -7.07
CA GLY A 471 10.03 -9.56 -6.78
C GLY A 471 9.20 -8.48 -6.10
N ARG A 472 9.67 -7.23 -6.00
CA ARG A 472 8.84 -6.12 -5.48
C ARG A 472 7.86 -5.64 -6.54
N SER A 473 6.62 -5.43 -6.14
CA SER A 473 5.57 -4.92 -7.02
C SER A 473 5.54 -3.39 -7.04
N TRP A 474 5.53 -2.83 -8.25
CA TRP A 474 5.46 -1.39 -8.50
C TRP A 474 4.25 -1.06 -9.36
N GLN A 475 3.55 0.03 -9.03
CA GLN A 475 2.48 0.53 -9.88
C GLN A 475 3.05 0.99 -11.23
N GLY A 476 2.56 0.39 -12.31
CA GLY A 476 2.94 0.68 -13.68
C GLY A 476 1.75 1.18 -14.52
N PRO A 477 1.57 0.67 -15.75
CA PRO A 477 0.54 1.16 -16.67
C PRO A 477 -0.87 1.15 -16.09
N THR A 478 -1.69 2.07 -16.57
CA THR A 478 -3.10 2.17 -16.22
C THR A 478 -3.91 2.48 -17.47
N VAL A 479 -5.07 1.82 -17.65
CA VAL A 479 -6.07 2.12 -18.67
C VAL A 479 -7.40 2.36 -17.99
N GLN A 480 -7.98 3.54 -18.15
CA GLN A 480 -9.18 3.98 -17.45
C GLN A 480 -10.25 4.41 -18.45
N ALA A 481 -11.47 3.91 -18.29
CA ALA A 481 -12.63 4.37 -19.04
C ALA A 481 -13.35 5.49 -18.28
N ASP A 482 -13.55 6.63 -18.95
CA ASP A 482 -14.21 7.81 -18.39
C ASP A 482 -15.39 8.27 -19.26
N PHE A 483 -16.57 8.18 -18.66
CA PHE A 483 -17.84 8.68 -19.21
C PHE A 483 -18.23 10.04 -18.59
N ASN A 484 -17.58 10.44 -17.49
CA ASN A 484 -17.89 11.61 -16.70
C ASN A 484 -17.34 12.91 -17.30
N LEU A 485 -16.05 12.99 -17.67
CA LEU A 485 -15.53 14.24 -18.22
C LEU A 485 -16.18 14.62 -19.57
N PRO A 486 -16.47 13.68 -20.49
CA PRO A 486 -17.26 14.00 -21.67
C PRO A 486 -18.62 14.62 -21.36
N GLU A 487 -19.29 14.19 -20.30
CA GLU A 487 -20.56 14.77 -19.86
C GLU A 487 -20.37 16.16 -19.23
N ARG A 488 -19.46 16.28 -18.26
CA ARG A 488 -19.20 17.55 -17.54
C ARG A 488 -18.72 18.67 -18.44
N PHE A 489 -18.00 18.34 -19.52
CA PHE A 489 -17.53 19.30 -20.51
C PHE A 489 -18.45 19.46 -21.72
N ASP A 490 -19.57 18.75 -21.76
CA ASP A 490 -20.53 18.75 -22.87
C ASP A 490 -19.84 18.47 -24.22
N LEU A 491 -19.11 17.36 -24.28
CA LEU A 491 -18.40 16.93 -25.48
C LEU A 491 -19.33 16.19 -26.43
N HIS A 492 -19.20 16.49 -27.72
CA HIS A 492 -19.99 15.88 -28.78
C HIS A 492 -19.18 15.66 -30.05
N TYR A 493 -19.58 14.65 -30.82
CA TYR A 493 -19.24 14.48 -32.23
C TYR A 493 -20.51 14.25 -33.06
N THR A 494 -20.46 14.54 -34.36
CA THR A 494 -21.54 14.24 -35.30
C THR A 494 -21.44 12.80 -35.77
N GLY A 495 -22.46 12.00 -35.47
CA GLY A 495 -22.59 10.59 -35.83
C GLY A 495 -22.90 10.35 -37.30
N PRO A 496 -22.89 9.08 -37.75
CA PRO A 496 -23.29 8.70 -39.11
C PRO A 496 -24.76 9.00 -39.41
N ASP A 497 -25.59 9.11 -38.37
CA ASP A 497 -27.00 9.53 -38.40
C ASP A 497 -27.19 11.06 -38.44
N ASN A 498 -26.09 11.81 -38.52
CA ASN A 498 -26.04 13.28 -38.49
C ASN A 498 -26.60 13.89 -37.18
N ARG A 499 -26.64 13.11 -36.09
CA ARG A 499 -26.99 13.59 -34.74
C ARG A 499 -25.73 13.81 -33.90
N LEU A 500 -25.87 14.55 -32.80
CA LEU A 500 -24.81 14.70 -31.83
C LEU A 500 -24.78 13.49 -30.90
N HIS A 501 -23.60 12.91 -30.74
CA HIS A 501 -23.30 11.80 -29.83
C HIS A 501 -22.17 12.22 -28.92
N ARG A 502 -22.16 11.69 -27.69
CA ARG A 502 -21.10 11.96 -26.72
C ARG A 502 -19.98 10.93 -26.89
N PRO A 503 -18.70 11.34 -26.97
CA PRO A 503 -17.60 10.39 -26.99
C PRO A 503 -17.37 9.79 -25.61
N VAL A 504 -16.77 8.60 -25.56
CA VAL A 504 -16.11 8.08 -24.37
C VAL A 504 -14.67 8.56 -24.38
N MET A 505 -14.10 8.82 -23.19
CA MET A 505 -12.69 9.15 -23.06
C MET A 505 -11.96 8.02 -22.35
N ILE A 506 -10.85 7.55 -22.92
CA ILE A 506 -9.93 6.63 -22.24
C ILE A 506 -8.73 7.44 -21.78
N HIS A 507 -8.42 7.38 -20.49
CA HIS A 507 -7.16 7.87 -19.95
C HIS A 507 -6.21 6.71 -19.86
N ARG A 508 -4.96 6.92 -20.28
CA ARG A 508 -3.98 5.88 -20.08
C ARG A 508 -2.56 6.41 -19.95
N VAL A 509 -1.75 5.60 -19.29
CA VAL A 509 -0.29 5.72 -19.20
C VAL A 509 0.32 4.35 -19.48
N VAL A 510 1.44 4.31 -20.17
CA VAL A 510 2.13 3.05 -20.53
C VAL A 510 3.26 2.74 -19.56
N LEU A 511 4.02 3.74 -19.14
CA LEU A 511 5.08 3.60 -18.12
C LEU A 511 4.72 4.25 -16.78
N ALA A 512 3.56 4.90 -16.68
CA ALA A 512 3.11 5.70 -15.55
C ALA A 512 3.83 7.06 -15.45
N GLY A 513 4.34 7.42 -14.26
CA GLY A 513 5.19 8.59 -14.10
C GLY A 513 6.61 8.26 -14.55
N ILE A 514 7.19 9.06 -15.43
CA ILE A 514 8.56 8.88 -15.93
C ILE A 514 9.55 8.80 -14.77
N GLU A 515 9.41 9.65 -13.75
CA GLU A 515 10.22 9.66 -12.54
C GLU A 515 10.15 8.29 -11.84
N ARG A 516 8.93 7.78 -11.60
CA ARG A 516 8.73 6.48 -10.95
C ARG A 516 9.33 5.37 -11.80
N PHE A 517 9.01 5.31 -13.08
CA PHE A 517 9.51 4.28 -13.98
C PHE A 517 11.04 4.30 -14.06
N TYR A 518 11.63 5.49 -14.10
CA TYR A 518 13.07 5.69 -14.06
C TYR A 518 13.68 5.13 -12.76
N GLY A 519 13.05 5.40 -11.61
CA GLY A 519 13.44 4.82 -10.33
C GLY A 519 13.41 3.29 -10.38
N VAL A 520 12.28 2.72 -10.80
CA VAL A 520 12.09 1.27 -10.95
C VAL A 520 13.13 0.65 -11.89
N LEU A 521 13.45 1.31 -13.00
CA LEU A 521 14.45 0.84 -13.96
C LEU A 521 15.84 0.75 -13.34
N ILE A 522 16.24 1.75 -12.53
CA ILE A 522 17.51 1.70 -11.79
C ILE A 522 17.53 0.49 -10.87
N GLU A 523 16.46 0.26 -10.10
CA GLU A 523 16.44 -0.83 -9.11
C GLU A 523 16.38 -2.21 -9.77
N HIS A 524 15.63 -2.33 -10.87
CA HIS A 524 15.53 -3.54 -11.67
C HIS A 524 16.90 -3.99 -12.19
N TYR A 525 17.68 -3.05 -12.75
CA TYR A 525 19.01 -3.33 -13.29
C TYR A 525 20.16 -3.15 -12.29
N ALA A 526 19.88 -2.82 -11.02
CA ALA A 526 20.91 -2.51 -10.02
C ALA A 526 21.91 -1.42 -10.47
N GLY A 527 21.50 -0.50 -11.35
CA GLY A 527 22.38 0.51 -11.93
C GLY A 527 23.28 0.03 -13.09
N GLU A 528 23.16 -1.22 -13.52
CA GLU A 528 23.93 -1.82 -14.62
C GLU A 528 23.16 -1.77 -15.95
N PHE A 529 23.12 -0.61 -16.61
CA PHE A 529 22.41 -0.41 -17.90
C PHE A 529 23.21 0.39 -18.93
#